data_AF-A0A317Z444-F1
#
_entry.id   AF-A0A317Z444-F1
#
_cell.length_a   1.000
_cell.length_b   1.000
_cell.length_c   1.000
_cell.angle_alpha   90.00
_cell.angle_beta   90.00
_cell.angle_gamma   90.00
#
_symmetry.space_group_name_H-M   'P 1'
#
loop_
_entity.id
_entity.type
_entity.pdbx_description
1 polymer ?
#
loop_
_entity_poly.entity_id
_entity_poly.type
_entity_poly.pdbx_seq_one_letter_code
_entity_poly.pdbx_strand_id
1 'polypeptide(L)' 'LQEMRIRGVKTNIPFLRNVIQHAKFASGDYTTKFLEEAPELFTIKTSRDRGTKTLEYIGNVTINGFPSVEKVSRNE' A
#
# COMPACT_ATOMS: atom_id res chain seq x y z
N LEU A 1 -3.59 -9.12 -9.02
CA LEU A 1 -2.92 -8.59 -7.79
C LEU A 1 -3.10 -7.08 -7.55
N GLN A 2 -3.75 -6.32 -8.45
CA GLN A 2 -3.97 -4.88 -8.24
C GLN A 2 -5.22 -4.57 -7.42
N GLU A 3 -6.16 -5.50 -7.30
CA GLU A 3 -7.43 -5.31 -6.58
C GLU A 3 -7.34 -5.67 -5.09
N MET A 4 -6.50 -6.63 -4.72
CA MET A 4 -6.35 -7.06 -3.32
C MET A 4 -5.93 -5.89 -2.43
N ARG A 5 -6.61 -5.76 -1.28
CA ARG A 5 -6.33 -4.76 -0.23
C ARG A 5 -6.28 -5.47 1.12
N ILE A 6 -5.07 -5.75 1.61
CA ILE A 6 -4.83 -6.33 2.94
C ILE A 6 -4.21 -5.24 3.80
N ARG A 7 -4.75 -5.04 5.01
CA ARG A 7 -4.31 -4.04 5.99
C ARG A 7 -3.95 -4.72 7.30
N GLY A 8 -3.14 -4.05 8.13
CA GLY A 8 -2.69 -4.56 9.43
C GLY A 8 -1.44 -5.46 9.38
N VAL A 9 -1.12 -6.04 8.23
CA VAL A 9 0.11 -6.85 8.03
C VAL A 9 0.81 -6.48 6.72
N LYS A 10 2.14 -6.62 6.69
CA LYS A 10 2.93 -6.49 5.47
C LYS A 10 2.80 -7.77 4.65
N THR A 11 2.69 -7.65 3.33
CA THR A 11 2.56 -8.79 2.40
C THR A 11 3.56 -8.69 1.26
N ASN A 12 3.84 -9.81 0.59
CA ASN A 12 4.72 -9.87 -0.58
C ASN A 12 4.04 -9.47 -1.90
N ILE A 13 2.81 -8.94 -1.86
CA ILE A 13 2.04 -8.55 -3.05
C ILE A 13 2.82 -7.63 -4.01
N PRO A 14 3.56 -6.59 -3.54
CA PRO A 14 4.31 -5.72 -4.44
C PRO A 14 5.45 -6.44 -5.16
N PHE A 15 6.13 -7.36 -4.46
CA PHE A 15 7.18 -8.19 -5.05
C PHE A 15 6.60 -9.13 -6.12
N LEU A 16 5.52 -9.85 -5.80
CA LEU A 16 4.84 -10.72 -6.76
C LEU A 16 4.35 -9.96 -8.00
N ARG A 17 3.92 -8.71 -7.83
CA ARG A 17 3.57 -7.83 -8.95
C ARG A 17 4.76 -7.53 -9.84
N ASN A 18 5.92 -7.21 -9.27
CA ASN A 18 7.15 -6.98 -10.04
C ASN A 18 7.55 -8.24 -10.82
N VAL A 19 7.47 -9.42 -10.20
CA VAL A 19 7.76 -10.71 -10.84
C VAL A 19 6.87 -10.94 -12.06
N ILE A 20 5.55 -10.87 -11.92
CA ILE A 20 4.62 -11.15 -13.04
C ILE A 20 4.69 -10.11 -14.16
N GLN A 21 5.17 -8.90 -13.87
CA GLN A 21 5.35 -7.83 -14.86
C GLN A 21 6.72 -7.88 -15.54
N HIS A 22 7.65 -8.70 -15.06
CA HIS A 22 9.00 -8.80 -15.59
C HIS A 22 9.03 -9.56 -16.93
N ALA A 23 9.75 -9.04 -17.93
CA ALA A 23 9.74 -9.60 -19.28
C ALA A 23 10.23 -11.06 -19.36
N LYS A 24 11.30 -11.42 -18.62
CA LYS A 24 11.78 -12.81 -18.51
C LYS A 24 10.72 -13.75 -17.93
N PHE A 25 9.95 -13.29 -16.94
CA PHE A 25 8.88 -14.10 -16.37
C PHE A 25 7.71 -14.27 -17.34
N ALA A 26 7.29 -13.18 -18.00
CA ALA A 26 6.20 -13.18 -18.96
C ALA A 26 6.50 -14.00 -20.23
N SER A 27 7.76 -14.05 -20.66
CA SER A 27 8.20 -14.87 -21.80
C SER A 27 8.39 -16.35 -21.45
N GLY A 28 8.45 -16.70 -20.16
CA GLY A 28 8.75 -18.05 -19.70
C GLY A 28 10.24 -18.42 -19.76
N ASP A 29 11.10 -17.54 -20.26
CA ASP A 29 12.55 -17.75 -20.35
C ASP A 29 13.25 -17.28 -19.07
N TYR A 30 13.15 -18.10 -18.03
CA TYR A 30 13.77 -17.86 -16.74
C TYR A 30 14.22 -19.17 -16.07
N THR A 31 15.16 -19.07 -15.14
CA THR A 31 15.73 -20.23 -14.43
C THR A 31 15.53 -20.10 -12.93
N THR A 32 16.01 -21.08 -12.17
CA THR A 32 16.04 -21.03 -10.70
C THR A 32 16.86 -19.86 -10.15
N LYS A 33 17.79 -19.30 -10.94
CA LYS A 33 18.61 -18.13 -10.57
C LYS A 33 17.95 -16.78 -10.86
N PHE A 34 16.74 -16.79 -11.42
CA PHE A 34 16.04 -15.57 -11.85
C PHE A 34 16.00 -14.46 -10.79
N LEU A 35 15.76 -14.81 -9.53
CA LEU A 35 15.67 -13.82 -8.44
C LEU A 35 17.01 -13.22 -8.05
N GLU A 36 18.12 -13.94 -8.24
CA GLU A 36 19.48 -13.45 -7.98
C GLU A 36 19.93 -12.48 -9.09
N GLU A 37 19.53 -12.75 -10.33
CA GLU A 37 19.90 -11.98 -11.51
C GLU A 37 19.08 -10.70 -11.72
N ALA A 38 17.94 -10.57 -11.03
CA ALA A 38 16.99 -9.46 -11.19
C ALA A 38 16.76 -8.68 -9.87
N PRO A 39 17.79 -7.98 -9.35
CA PRO A 39 17.70 -7.23 -8.10
C PRO A 39 16.63 -6.12 -8.13
N GLU A 40 16.26 -5.63 -9.31
CA GLU A 40 15.20 -4.64 -9.51
C GLU A 40 13.83 -5.13 -9.02
N LEU A 41 13.59 -6.44 -8.92
CA LEU A 41 12.33 -7.00 -8.40
C LEU A 41 12.08 -6.60 -6.94
N PHE A 42 13.13 -6.29 -6.19
CA PHE A 42 13.08 -5.82 -4.81
C PHE A 42 12.87 -4.29 -4.70
N THR A 43 12.93 -3.57 -5.82
CA THR A 43 12.59 -2.14 -5.87
C THR A 43 11.08 -1.97 -5.85
N ILE A 44 10.53 -1.80 -4.65
CA ILE A 44 9.08 -1.73 -4.43
C ILE A 44 8.61 -0.27 -4.42
N LYS A 45 7.68 0.08 -5.32
CA LYS A 45 6.94 1.34 -5.24
C LYS A 45 5.85 1.23 -4.17
N THR A 46 5.88 2.14 -3.20
CA THR A 46 4.87 2.20 -2.13
C THR A 46 3.52 2.66 -2.68
N SER A 47 2.45 1.93 -2.31
CA SER A 47 1.10 2.32 -2.68
C SER A 47 0.68 3.57 -1.91
N ARG A 48 0.02 4.51 -2.60
CA ARG A 48 -0.54 5.71 -1.98
C ARG A 48 -1.92 5.38 -1.42
N ASP A 49 -1.97 4.96 -0.15
CA ASP A 49 -3.21 4.60 0.55
C ASP A 49 -4.04 5.84 0.93
N ARG A 50 -4.59 6.52 -0.08
CA ARG A 50 -5.29 7.81 0.08
C ARG A 50 -6.62 7.68 0.82
N GLY A 51 -7.38 6.60 0.55
CA GLY A 51 -8.67 6.36 1.18
C GLY A 51 -8.55 6.17 2.68
N THR A 52 -7.65 5.29 3.12
CA THR A 52 -7.41 5.05 4.56
C THR A 52 -6.95 6.33 5.26
N LYS A 53 -5.97 7.06 4.70
CA LYS A 53 -5.49 8.33 5.27
C LYS A 53 -6.57 9.39 5.41
N THR A 54 -7.50 9.46 4.45
CA THR A 54 -8.61 10.41 4.50
C THR A 54 -9.58 10.06 5.62
N LEU A 55 -9.93 8.78 5.75
CA LEU A 55 -10.83 8.31 6.81
C LEU A 55 -10.20 8.43 8.20
N GLU A 56 -8.90 8.16 8.33
CA GLU A 56 -8.13 8.38 9.56
C GLU A 56 -8.18 9.86 9.98
N TYR A 57 -7.97 10.78 9.03
CA TYR A 57 -8.05 12.21 9.31
C TYR A 57 -9.46 12.63 9.74
N ILE A 58 -10.50 12.23 9.01
CA ILE A 58 -11.89 12.53 9.37
C ILE A 58 -12.22 12.01 10.77
N GLY A 59 -11.86 10.76 11.08
CA GLY A 59 -12.07 10.17 12.40
C GLY A 59 -11.32 10.92 13.50
N ASN A 60 -10.06 11.28 13.26
CA ASN A 60 -9.24 12.01 14.21
C ASN A 60 -9.83 13.40 14.53
N VAL A 61 -10.21 14.18 13.51
CA VAL A 61 -10.81 15.51 13.70
C VAL A 61 -12.19 15.41 14.35
N THR A 62 -12.99 14.41 14.00
CA THR A 62 -14.34 14.22 14.57
C THR A 62 -14.26 13.93 16.08
N ILE A 63 -13.30 13.09 16.50
CA ILE A 63 -13.17 12.68 17.91
C ILE A 63 -12.43 13.74 18.73
N ASN A 64 -11.31 14.24 18.21
CA ASN A 64 -10.37 15.08 18.95
C ASN A 64 -10.55 16.59 18.71
N GLY A 65 -11.31 16.99 17.69
CA GLY A 65 -11.41 18.38 17.24
C GLY A 65 -10.29 18.76 16.27
N PHE A 66 -10.30 20.00 15.79
CA PHE A 66 -9.25 20.57 14.96
C PHE A 66 -8.51 21.69 15.72
N PRO A 67 -7.17 21.79 15.63
CA PRO A 67 -6.44 22.86 16.30
C PRO A 67 -6.98 24.24 15.93
N SER A 68 -7.08 25.12 16.92
CA SER A 68 -7.59 26.50 16.75
C SER A 68 -9.07 26.61 16.33
N VAL A 69 -9.84 25.53 16.39
CA VAL A 69 -11.30 25.54 16.20
C VAL A 69 -11.96 25.10 17.50
N GLU A 70 -12.90 25.90 18.01
CA GLU A 70 -13.63 25.58 19.23
C GLU A 70 -14.47 24.31 19.03
N LYS A 71 -14.33 23.35 19.95
CA LYS A 71 -15.08 22.10 19.88
C LYS A 71 -16.53 22.39 20.27
N VAL A 72 -17.44 22.35 19.30
CA VAL A 72 -18.87 22.52 19.57
C VAL A 72 -19.35 21.34 20.41
N SER A 73 -19.53 21.54 21.72
CA SER A 73 -20.22 20.59 22.58
C SER A 73 -21.71 20.66 22.27
N ARG A 74 -22.22 19.71 21.47
CA ARG A 74 -23.66 19.45 21.47
C ARG A 74 -23.99 18.78 22.81
N ASN A 75 -24.58 19.54 23.72
CA ASN A 75 -25.24 19.00 24.89
C ASN A 75 -26.47 18.22 24.39
N GLU A 76 -26.49 16.91 24.62
CA GLU A 76 -27.74 16.13 24.65
C GLU A 76 -28.45 16.36 25.99
#